data_AF-A0A653ISQ0-F1
#
_entry.id   AF-A0A653ISQ0-F1
#
_cell.length_a   1.000
_cell.length_b   1.000
_cell.length_c   1.000
_cell.angle_alpha   90.00
_cell.angle_beta   90.00
_cell.angle_gamma   90.00
#
_symmetry.space_group_name_H-M   'P 1'
#
loop_
_entity.id
_entity.type
_entity.pdbx_description
1 polymer ?
#
loop_
_entity_poly.entity_id
_entity_poly.type
_entity_poly.pdbx_seq_one_letter_code
_entity_poly.pdbx_strand_id
1 'polypeptide(L)' 'MDDAVAVLREAVRRSDEGPQTGAEVRLALKALRFVGVPSDAIRYFWQACQADNDIGRSQSMNAALNRIELIRAGKL' A
#
# COMPACT_ATOMS: atom_id res chain seq x y z
N MET A 1 4.80 -1.71 -13.95
CA MET A 1 5.49 -1.81 -12.62
C MET A 1 5.19 -0.58 -11.78
N ASP A 2 5.30 0.62 -12.36
CA ASP A 2 4.74 1.84 -11.76
C ASP A 2 3.22 1.79 -11.60
N ASP A 3 2.55 0.97 -12.42
CA ASP A 3 1.11 0.69 -12.32
C ASP A 3 0.72 0.10 -10.96
N ALA A 4 1.55 -0.75 -10.35
CA ALA A 4 1.25 -1.33 -9.04
C ALA A 4 1.26 -0.25 -7.94
N VAL A 5 2.24 0.65 -7.97
CA VAL A 5 2.29 1.77 -7.02
C VAL A 5 1.21 2.81 -7.32
N ALA A 6 0.83 3.01 -8.58
CA ALA A 6 -0.31 3.86 -8.95
C ALA A 6 -1.62 3.33 -8.34
N VAL A 7 -1.85 2.01 -8.37
CA VAL A 7 -2.99 1.38 -7.70
C VAL A 7 -2.94 1.62 -6.18
N LEU A 8 -1.77 1.49 -5.56
CA LEU A 8 -1.64 1.77 -4.12
C LEU A 8 -1.91 3.24 -3.79
N ARG A 9 -1.40 4.18 -4.60
CA ARG A 9 -1.68 5.62 -4.45
C ARG A 9 -3.17 5.93 -4.55
N GLU A 10 -3.85 5.30 -5.51
CA GLU A 10 -5.29 5.47 -5.67
C GLU A 10 -6.07 4.87 -4.49
N ALA A 11 -5.62 3.75 -3.93
CA ALA A 11 -6.17 3.20 -2.69
C ALA A 11 -5.96 4.16 -1.50
N VAL A 12 -4.79 4.80 -1.39
CA VAL A 12 -4.56 5.84 -0.37
C VAL A 12 -5.50 7.04 -0.58
N ARG A 13 -5.69 7.47 -1.83
CA ARG A 13 -6.58 8.60 -2.17
C ARG A 13 -8.02 8.36 -1.75
N ARG A 14 -8.50 7.12 -1.88
CA ARG A 14 -9.85 6.67 -1.49
C ARG A 14 -9.92 6.15 -0.06
N SER A 15 -8.90 6.37 0.76
CA SER A 15 -8.83 5.79 2.10
C SER A 15 -9.96 6.25 3.02
N ASP A 16 -10.62 7.36 2.75
CA ASP A 16 -11.82 7.86 3.44
C ASP A 16 -13.12 7.15 3.03
N GLU A 17 -13.15 6.44 1.90
CA GLU A 17 -14.33 5.69 1.41
C GLU A 17 -14.54 4.35 2.13
N GLY A 18 -13.69 4.01 3.09
CA GLY A 18 -13.71 2.75 3.84
C GLY A 18 -12.49 1.85 3.59
N PRO A 19 -12.54 0.59 4.06
CA PRO A 19 -11.43 -0.36 3.90
C PRO A 19 -11.06 -0.64 2.44
N GLN A 20 -9.77 -0.54 2.12
CA GLN A 20 -9.24 -0.63 0.77
C GLN A 20 -8.76 -2.05 0.43
N THR A 21 -9.70 -3.00 0.42
CA THR A 21 -9.40 -4.45 0.32
C THR A 21 -9.71 -5.07 -1.04
N GLY A 22 -9.85 -4.24 -2.07
CA GLY A 22 -10.16 -4.62 -3.46
C GLY A 22 -9.17 -5.59 -4.09
N ALA A 23 -9.61 -6.32 -5.11
CA ALA A 23 -8.79 -7.29 -5.84
C ALA A 23 -7.58 -6.63 -6.52
N GLU A 24 -7.74 -5.39 -6.98
CA GLU A 24 -6.70 -4.56 -7.57
C GLU A 24 -5.56 -4.28 -6.59
N VAL A 25 -5.89 -3.95 -5.33
CA VAL A 25 -4.91 -3.70 -4.27
C VAL A 25 -4.14 -4.99 -3.96
N ARG A 26 -4.85 -6.11 -3.82
CA ARG A 26 -4.22 -7.42 -3.58
C ARG A 26 -3.27 -7.81 -4.72
N LEU A 27 -3.68 -7.59 -5.97
CA LEU A 27 -2.86 -7.90 -7.13
C LEU A 27 -1.63 -6.99 -7.20
N ALA A 28 -1.78 -5.69 -6.96
CA ALA A 28 -0.67 -4.73 -6.91
C ALA A 28 0.35 -5.11 -5.83
N LEU A 29 -0.11 -5.44 -4.62
CA LEU A 29 0.74 -5.91 -3.52
C LEU A 29 1.49 -7.20 -3.87
N LYS A 30 0.83 -8.16 -4.54
CA LYS A 30 1.47 -9.39 -5.00
C LYS A 30 2.51 -9.11 -6.09
N ALA A 31 2.22 -8.18 -7.01
CA ALA A 31 3.16 -7.77 -8.05
C ALA A 31 4.45 -7.18 -7.46
N LEU A 32 4.33 -6.36 -6.40
CA LEU A 32 5.47 -5.74 -5.73
C LEU A 32 6.47 -6.76 -5.14
N ARG A 33 6.02 -7.96 -4.78
CA ARG A 33 6.92 -9.03 -4.32
C ARG A 33 7.92 -9.46 -5.39
N PHE A 34 7.53 -9.43 -6.66
CA PHE A 34 8.39 -9.84 -7.78
C PHE A 34 9.45 -8.79 -8.15
N VAL A 35 9.35 -7.60 -7.55
CA VAL A 35 10.22 -6.45 -7.87
C VAL A 35 11.12 -6.06 -6.69
N GLY A 36 11.25 -6.98 -5.73
CA GLY A 36 12.14 -6.82 -4.59
C GLY A 36 11.54 -6.08 -3.39
N VAL A 37 10.24 -5.77 -3.37
CA VAL A 37 9.61 -5.20 -2.18
C VAL A 37 9.48 -6.28 -1.10
N PRO A 38 10.05 -6.09 0.09
CA PRO A 38 9.95 -7.01 1.21
C PRO A 38 8.52 -7.36 1.63
N SER A 39 8.33 -8.59 2.09
CA SER A 39 7.01 -9.10 2.50
C SER A 39 6.43 -8.40 3.74
N ASP A 40 7.28 -7.86 4.62
CA ASP A 40 6.86 -7.04 5.77
C ASP A 40 6.24 -5.71 5.31
N ALA A 41 6.86 -5.03 4.33
CA ALA A 41 6.32 -3.79 3.78
C ALA A 41 4.97 -4.02 3.07
N ILE A 42 4.86 -5.12 2.31
CA ILE A 42 3.60 -5.55 1.67
C ILE A 42 2.53 -5.84 2.73
N ARG A 43 2.87 -6.61 3.77
CA ARG A 43 1.94 -6.94 4.86
C ARG A 43 1.49 -5.70 5.61
N TYR A 44 2.40 -4.77 5.88
CA TYR A 44 2.10 -3.53 6.58
C TYR A 44 1.08 -2.68 5.81
N PHE A 45 1.27 -2.53 4.49
CA PHE A 45 0.28 -1.84 3.66
C PHE A 45 -1.09 -2.55 3.69
N TRP A 46 -1.12 -3.88 3.57
CA TRP A 46 -2.36 -4.65 3.63
C TRP A 46 -3.09 -4.50 4.97
N GLN A 47 -2.37 -4.45 6.08
CA GLN A 47 -2.95 -4.20 7.41
C GLN A 47 -3.54 -2.80 7.50
N ALA A 48 -2.83 -1.79 6.98
CA ALA A 48 -3.32 -0.42 6.95
C ALA A 48 -4.65 -0.31 6.17
N CYS A 49 -4.80 -0.99 5.04
CA CYS A 49 -6.03 -1.01 4.25
C CYS A 49 -7.28 -1.49 5.01
N GLN A 50 -7.11 -2.31 6.06
CA GLN A 50 -8.20 -2.95 6.79
C GLN A 50 -8.60 -2.19 8.07
N ALA A 51 -7.90 -1.11 8.41
CA ALA A 51 -8.22 -0.35 9.62
C ALA A 51 -9.62 0.27 9.51
N ASP A 52 -10.44 0.15 10.57
CA ASP A 52 -11.83 0.66 10.56
C ASP A 52 -11.88 2.19 10.73
N ASN A 53 -10.93 2.76 11.46
CA ASN A 53 -10.85 4.21 11.68
C ASN A 53 -10.27 4.91 10.45
N ASP A 54 -11.03 5.80 9.83
CA ASP A 54 -10.65 6.53 8.61
C ASP A 54 -9.35 7.33 8.75
N ILE A 55 -9.18 8.05 9.87
CA ILE A 55 -7.97 8.85 10.13
C ILE A 55 -6.76 7.92 10.28
N GLY A 56 -6.91 6.88 11.11
CA GLY A 56 -5.85 5.91 11.36
C GLY A 56 -5.48 5.13 10.09
N ARG A 57 -6.47 4.78 9.27
CA ARG A 57 -6.30 4.12 7.97
C ARG A 57 -5.53 5.01 7.01
N SER A 58 -5.97 6.25 6.81
CA SER A 58 -5.30 7.19 5.89
C SER A 58 -3.85 7.43 6.30
N GLN A 59 -3.58 7.67 7.59
CA GLN A 59 -2.21 7.85 8.10
C GLN A 59 -1.34 6.61 7.91
N SER A 60 -1.86 5.43 8.27
CA SER A 60 -1.12 4.17 8.18
C SER A 60 -0.85 3.79 6.72
N MET A 61 -1.83 4.01 5.83
CA MET A 61 -1.69 3.73 4.40
C MET A 61 -0.67 4.67 3.74
N ASN A 62 -0.68 5.96 4.08
CA ASN A 62 0.34 6.91 3.62
C ASN A 62 1.75 6.51 4.10
N ALA A 63 1.89 6.16 5.40
CA ALA A 63 3.17 5.72 5.95
C ALA A 63 3.68 4.44 5.27
N ALA A 64 2.79 3.47 5.03
CA ALA A 64 3.13 2.23 4.34
C ALA A 64 3.51 2.47 2.87
N LEU A 65 2.80 3.36 2.16
CA LEU A 65 3.11 3.75 0.79
C LEU A 65 4.51 4.38 0.71
N ASN A 66 4.80 5.36 1.56
CA ASN A 66 6.10 6.03 1.59
C ASN A 66 7.24 5.03 1.85
N ARG A 67 7.04 4.07 2.75
CA ARG A 67 8.02 2.99 2.98
C ARG A 67 8.28 2.17 1.72
N ILE A 68 7.23 1.77 1.00
CA ILE A 68 7.35 1.02 -0.26
C ILE A 68 8.11 1.85 -1.32
N GLU A 69 7.80 3.14 -1.44
CA GLU A 69 8.46 4.03 -2.40
C GLU A 69 9.95 4.23 -2.08
N LEU A 70 10.30 4.38 -0.80
CA LEU A 70 11.69 4.49 -0.36
C LEU A 70 12.49 3.21 -0.61
N ILE A 71 11.91 2.04 -0.35
CA ILE A 71 12.52 0.74 -0.66
C ILE A 71 12.78 0.62 -2.16
N ARG A 72 11.78 0.95 -3.00
CA ARG A 72 11.94 0.93 -4.46
C ARG A 72 13.02 1.90 -4.95
N ALA A 73 13.20 3.02 -4.27
CA ALA A 73 14.23 4.00 -4.57
C ALA A 73 15.62 3.59 -4.06
N GLY A 74 15.77 2.45 -3.37
CA GLY A 74 17.04 2.02 -2.76
C GLY A 74 17.50 2.92 -1.61
N LYS A 75 16.56 3.58 -0.92
CA LYS A 75 16.83 4.54 0.16
C LYS A 75 16.59 3.96 1.57
N LEU A 76 16.24 2.68 1.66
CA LEU A 76 16.00 1.91 2.87
C LEU A 76 16.62 0.52 2.76
#